data_AF-A0A830EEC9-F1
#
_entry.id   AF-A0A830EEC9-F1
#
_cell.length_a   1.000
_cell.length_b   1.000
_cell.length_c   1.000
_cell.angle_alpha   90.00
_cell.angle_beta   90.00
_cell.angle_gamma   90.00
#
_symmetry.space_group_name_H-M   'P 1'
#
loop_
_entity.id
_entity.type
_entity.pdbx_description
1 polymer ?
#
loop_
_entity_poly.entity_id
_entity_poly.type
_entity_poly.pdbx_seq_one_letter_code
_entity_poly.pdbx_strand_id
1 'polypeptide(L)' 'MNRTRFLAVTALVHLLLAAWVRRDADARGIDASPWDTVTLLAGIVGVAGYRRTR' A
#
# COMPACT_ATOMS: atom_id res chain seq x y z
N MET A 1 2.07 -16.52 12.53
CA MET A 1 1.71 -15.10 12.72
C MET A 1 0.20 -14.95 12.76
N ASN A 2 -0.35 -14.22 13.74
CA ASN A 2 -1.79 -14.00 13.86
C ASN A 2 -2.31 -13.15 12.68
N ARG A 3 -3.47 -13.49 12.10
CA ARG A 3 -4.02 -12.84 10.88
C ARG A 3 -4.11 -11.32 11.02
N THR A 4 -4.46 -10.83 12.21
CA THR A 4 -4.51 -9.40 12.54
C THR A 4 -3.15 -8.72 12.43
N ARG A 5 -2.06 -9.38 12.87
CA ARG A 5 -0.69 -8.84 12.73
C ARG A 5 -0.27 -8.75 11.26
N PHE A 6 -0.59 -9.77 10.46
CA PHE A 6 -0.28 -9.73 9.03
C PHE A 6 -0.98 -8.55 8.37
N LEU A 7 -2.29 -8.40 8.58
CA LEU A 7 -3.06 -7.28 8.02
C LEU A 7 -2.54 -5.92 8.51
N ALA A 8 -2.20 -5.80 9.79
CA ALA A 8 -1.68 -4.56 10.36
C ALA A 8 -0.32 -4.18 9.75
N VAL A 9 0.60 -5.14 9.60
CA VAL A 9 1.90 -4.91 8.96
C VAL A 9 1.72 -4.56 7.48
N THR A 10 0.87 -5.29 6.76
CA THR A 10 0.57 -4.98 5.36
C THR A 10 0.02 -3.58 5.21
N ALA A 11 -0.95 -3.18 6.04
CA ALA A 11 -1.51 -1.82 6.01
C ALA A 11 -0.44 -0.75 6.29
N LEU A 12 0.39 -0.96 7.32
CA LEU A 12 1.49 -0.05 7.66
C LEU A 12 2.49 0.12 6.50
N VAL A 13 2.88 -0.97 5.86
CA VAL A 13 3.81 -0.95 4.72
C VAL A 13 3.21 -0.16 3.55
N HIS A 14 1.93 -0.35 3.23
CA HIS A 14 1.28 0.38 2.14
C HIS A 14 1.12 1.87 2.46
N LEU A 15 0.82 2.23 3.72
CA LEU A 15 0.76 3.63 4.13
C LEU A 15 2.13 4.32 4.05
N LEU A 16 3.20 3.63 4.48
CA LEU A 16 4.57 4.14 4.37
C LEU A 16 5.00 4.33 2.91
N LEU A 17 4.71 3.36 2.05
CA LEU A 17 4.98 3.45 0.61
C LEU A 17 4.21 4.61 -0.03
N ALA A 18 2.90 4.74 0.24
CA ALA A 18 2.09 5.84 -0.28
C ALA A 18 2.64 7.21 0.17
N ALA A 19 2.97 7.35 1.46
CA ALA A 19 3.52 8.59 2.00
C ALA A 19 4.88 8.94 1.38
N TRP A 20 5.73 7.93 1.15
CA TRP A 20 7.03 8.14 0.52
C TRP A 20 6.91 8.54 -0.96
N VAL A 21 6.02 7.88 -1.72
CA VAL A 21 5.80 8.22 -3.12
C VAL A 21 5.18 9.61 -3.29
N ARG A 22 4.23 10.01 -2.43
CA ARG A 22 3.72 11.40 -2.43
C ARG A 22 4.83 12.41 -2.18
N ARG A 23 5.70 12.13 -1.21
CA ARG A 23 6.83 13.02 -0.89
C ARG A 23 7.83 13.14 -2.05
N ASP A 24 8.12 12.04 -2.75
CA ASP A 24 9.00 12.07 -3.92
C ASP A 24 8.33 12.78 -5.12
N ALA A 25 7.03 12.57 -5.32
CA ALA A 25 6.26 13.24 -6.36
C ALA A 25 6.17 14.76 -6.13
N ASP A 26 5.90 15.19 -4.89
CA ASP A 26 5.91 16.60 -4.48
C ASP A 26 7.29 17.24 -4.71
N ALA A 27 8.36 16.53 -4.35
CA ALA A 27 9.74 17.00 -4.58
C ALA A 27 10.08 17.16 -6.07
N ARG A 28 9.39 16.44 -6.95
CA ARG A 28 9.58 16.49 -8.41
C ARG A 28 8.54 17.33 -9.13
N GLY A 29 7.52 17.85 -8.43
CA GLY A 29 6.39 18.57 -9.03
C GLY A 29 5.54 17.70 -9.97
N ILE A 30 5.47 16.39 -9.70
CA ILE A 30 4.73 15.41 -10.51
C ILE A 30 3.43 15.05 -9.78
N ASP A 31 2.35 14.80 -10.52
CA ASP A 31 1.09 14.33 -9.92
C ASP A 31 1.25 12.94 -9.28
N ALA A 32 0.97 12.86 -7.98
CA ALA A 32 1.03 11.63 -7.18
C ALA A 32 -0.23 10.76 -7.29
N SER A 33 -1.33 11.28 -7.86
CA SER A 33 -2.63 10.60 -7.94
C SER A 33 -2.59 9.18 -8.59
N PRO A 34 -1.75 8.91 -9.62
CA PRO A 34 -1.67 7.56 -10.20
C PRO A 34 -1.04 6.56 -9.23
N TRP A 35 -0.08 7.01 -8.42
CA TRP A 35 0.65 6.16 -7.49
C TRP A 35 -0.15 5.83 -6.22
N ASP A 36 -1.01 6.74 -5.77
CA ASP A 36 -1.99 6.46 -4.72
C ASP A 36 -2.93 5.34 -5.14
N THR A 37 -3.39 5.38 -6.41
CA THR A 37 -4.28 4.36 -6.98
C THR A 37 -3.59 2.99 -7.05
N VAL A 38 -2.35 2.94 -7.54
CA VAL A 38 -1.57 1.68 -7.61
C VAL A 38 -1.32 1.12 -6.22
N THR A 39 -1.01 1.96 -5.23
CA THR A 39 -0.74 1.53 -3.86
C THR A 39 -1.99 0.96 -3.19
N LEU A 40 -3.15 1.58 -3.40
CA LEU A 40 -4.45 1.05 -2.95
C LEU A 40 -4.77 -0.30 -3.59
N LEU A 41 -4.61 -0.42 -4.91
CA LEU A 41 -4.87 -1.66 -5.64
C LEU A 41 -3.93 -2.79 -5.19
N ALA A 42 -2.65 -2.51 -5.00
CA ALA A 42 -1.69 -3.49 -4.48
C ALA A 42 -2.09 -3.99 -3.07
N GLY A 43 -2.56 -3.09 -2.21
CA GLY A 43 -3.07 -3.46 -0.88
C GLY A 43 -4.29 -4.38 -0.95
N ILE A 44 -5.24 -4.10 -1.84
CA ILE A 44 -6.42 -4.94 -2.07
C ILE A 44 -6.03 -6.32 -2.60
N VAL A 45 -5.13 -6.38 -3.58
CA VAL A 45 -4.64 -7.65 -4.15
C VAL A 45 -3.91 -8.48 -3.11
N GLY A 46 -3.07 -7.86 -2.27
CA GLY A 46 -2.36 -8.55 -1.18
C GLY A 46 -3.32 -9.15 -0.15
N VAL A 47 -4.36 -8.41 0.24
CA VAL A 47 -5.40 -8.90 1.16
C VAL A 47 -6.23 -10.02 0.52
N ALA A 48 -6.63 -9.86 -0.75
CA ALA A 48 -7.40 -10.87 -1.48
C ALA A 48 -6.59 -12.16 -1.67
N GLY A 49 -5.31 -12.06 -2.02
CA GLY A 49 -4.38 -13.18 -2.11
C GLY A 49 -4.26 -13.91 -0.76
N TYR A 50 -4.01 -13.18 0.33
CA TYR A 50 -3.90 -13.78 1.67
C TYR A 50 -5.18 -14.53 2.10
N ARG A 51 -6.36 -14.01 1.76
CA ARG A 51 -7.64 -14.68 2.04
C ARG A 51 -7.88 -15.91 1.17
N ARG A 52 -7.25 -16.01 0.00
CA ARG A 52 -7.42 -17.14 -0.93
C ARG A 52 -6.51 -18.33 -0.60
N THR A 53 -5.37 -18.07 0.04
CA THR A 53 -4.39 -19.10 0.42
C THR A 53 -4.63 -19.71 1.82
N ARG A 54 -5.60 -19.18 2.58
CA ARG A 54 -6.01 -19.67 3.90
C ARG A 54 -7.43 -20.22 3.85
#